data_AF-A0A0P9JUU3-F1
#
_entry.id   AF-A0A0P9JUU3-F1
#
_cell.length_a   1.000
_cell.length_b   1.000
_cell.length_c   1.000
_cell.angle_alpha   90.00
_cell.angle_beta   90.00
_cell.angle_gamma   90.00
#
_symmetry.space_group_name_H-M   'P 1'
#
loop_
_entity.id
_entity.type
_entity.pdbx_description
1 polymer ?
#
loop_
_entity_poly.entity_id
_entity_poly.type
_entity_poly.pdbx_seq_one_letter_code
_entity_poly.pdbx_strand_id
1 'polypeptide(L)'
;MRSKNELSLTNELSSLEPKIERYSKRFNFWRKAVFWMPITLTLIQLIALNQKISFDLSLYHNWKSVPEVFVVPMTAFSFCIAITGLYGLYLRSLQTESQLIKANQQVSISEKQFALAQAQFRDISEKNNFSNYIEHYNHFKNTVETISNEALAKYGNASLFNSVNIETVKLYKTVFPENMPDSGVKYYYRQLPESSFDCSKFNRHIKESSIQLKKFYSNENGCEYALFAYSKAFKEAYDMLSRLGFDRSFAPDYEVSFEESRTDYIPKARMALKILIESWCLDDNVGYQCLSSLNLLRDELKHFQNSCEKE
;
A
#
# COMPACT_ATOMS: atom_id res chain seq x y z
N MET A 1 -13.38 17.48 -20.27
CA MET A 1 -14.12 18.75 -20.03
C MET A 1 -13.19 19.70 -19.25
N ARG A 2 -12.84 20.87 -19.78
CA ARG A 2 -12.10 21.91 -19.01
C ARG A 2 -13.06 22.55 -18.01
N SER A 3 -12.59 22.88 -16.81
CA SER A 3 -13.45 23.57 -15.83
C SER A 3 -13.79 24.97 -16.36
N LYS A 4 -14.96 25.53 -15.98
CA LYS A 4 -15.36 26.90 -16.38
C LYS A 4 -14.28 27.94 -16.03
N ASN A 5 -13.57 27.73 -14.92
CA ASN A 5 -12.48 28.59 -14.48
C ASN A 5 -11.25 28.49 -15.40
N GLU A 6 -10.88 27.29 -15.85
CA GLU A 6 -9.76 27.11 -16.79
C GLU A 6 -10.05 27.76 -18.15
N LEU A 7 -11.29 27.65 -18.63
CA LEU A 7 -11.71 28.30 -19.87
C LEU A 7 -11.67 29.82 -19.74
N SER A 8 -12.11 30.37 -18.60
CA SER A 8 -12.00 31.81 -18.28
C SER A 8 -10.56 32.29 -18.30
N LEU A 9 -9.67 31.61 -17.57
CA LEU A 9 -8.24 31.95 -17.50
C LEU A 9 -7.56 31.90 -18.88
N THR A 10 -7.91 30.91 -19.72
CA THR A 10 -7.36 30.84 -21.09
C THR A 10 -7.87 31.96 -21.99
N ASN A 11 -9.12 32.38 -21.84
CA ASN A 11 -9.70 33.48 -22.60
C ASN A 11 -9.16 34.84 -22.14
N GLU A 12 -8.92 35.00 -20.84
CA GLU A 12 -8.27 36.19 -20.28
C GLU A 12 -6.84 36.32 -20.80
N LEU A 13 -6.06 35.23 -20.77
CA LEU A 13 -4.69 35.22 -21.28
C LEU A 13 -4.62 35.56 -22.77
N SER A 14 -5.47 34.95 -23.60
CA SER A 14 -5.50 35.22 -25.04
C SER A 14 -5.91 36.66 -25.37
N SER A 15 -6.68 37.31 -24.50
CA SER A 15 -7.03 38.73 -24.62
C SER A 15 -5.90 39.69 -24.21
N LEU A 16 -4.98 39.24 -23.36
CA LEU A 16 -3.87 40.03 -22.81
C LEU A 16 -2.66 40.08 -23.74
N GLU A 17 -2.32 38.97 -24.41
CA GLU A 17 -1.19 38.88 -25.35
C GLU A 17 -1.20 39.98 -26.45
N PRO A 18 -2.30 40.22 -27.19
CA PRO A 18 -2.33 41.27 -28.20
C PRO A 18 -2.26 42.69 -27.60
N LYS A 19 -2.74 42.88 -26.35
CA LYS A 19 -2.59 44.16 -25.63
C LYS A 19 -1.13 44.40 -25.28
N ILE A 20 -0.44 43.40 -24.73
CA ILE A 20 0.99 43.47 -24.42
C ILE A 20 1.80 43.82 -25.67
N GLU A 21 1.53 43.18 -26.80
CA GLU A 21 2.24 43.45 -28.05
C GLU A 21 2.02 44.90 -28.52
N ARG A 22 0.77 45.37 -28.51
CA ARG A 22 0.42 46.74 -28.90
C ARG A 22 1.13 47.79 -28.05
N TYR A 23 1.12 47.61 -26.72
CA TYR A 23 1.74 48.55 -25.80
C TYR A 23 3.28 48.45 -25.79
N SER A 24 3.84 47.28 -26.07
CA SER A 24 5.28 47.11 -26.33
C SER A 24 5.75 47.90 -27.55
N LYS A 25 4.99 47.89 -28.65
CA LYS A 25 5.29 48.72 -29.84
C LYS A 25 5.28 50.22 -29.51
N ARG A 26 4.26 50.68 -28.76
CA ARG A 26 4.16 52.09 -28.32
C ARG A 26 5.30 52.48 -27.38
N PHE A 27 5.61 51.65 -26.40
CA PHE A 27 6.73 51.87 -25.49
C PHE A 27 8.06 51.99 -26.26
N ASN A 28 8.32 51.09 -27.21
CA ASN A 28 9.52 51.14 -28.03
C ASN A 28 9.62 52.39 -28.90
N PHE A 29 8.50 52.88 -29.45
CA PHE A 29 8.45 54.15 -30.17
C PHE A 29 8.82 55.32 -29.26
N TRP A 30 8.15 55.46 -28.11
CA TRP A 30 8.41 56.56 -27.18
C TRP A 30 9.82 56.51 -26.58
N ARG A 31 10.33 55.31 -26.30
CA ARG A 31 11.73 55.12 -25.87
C ARG A 31 12.73 55.65 -26.91
N LYS A 32 12.48 55.46 -28.20
CA LYS A 32 13.32 56.04 -29.26
C LYS A 32 13.13 57.57 -29.34
N ALA A 33 11.89 58.04 -29.19
CA ALA A 33 11.56 59.46 -29.23
C ALA A 33 12.26 60.25 -28.11
N VAL A 34 12.44 59.68 -26.92
CA VAL A 34 13.18 60.28 -25.79
C VAL A 34 14.58 60.78 -26.22
N PHE A 35 15.27 60.04 -27.08
CA PHE A 35 16.61 60.43 -27.53
C PHE A 35 16.57 61.29 -28.79
N TRP A 36 15.76 60.91 -29.78
CA TRP A 36 15.77 61.59 -31.07
C TRP A 36 15.08 62.95 -31.05
N MET A 37 14.00 63.12 -30.28
CA MET A 37 13.21 64.36 -30.28
C MET A 37 13.99 65.56 -29.70
N PRO A 38 14.72 65.46 -28.57
CA PRO A 38 15.52 66.58 -28.08
C PRO A 38 16.69 66.92 -29.00
N ILE A 39 17.32 65.93 -29.63
CA ILE A 39 18.43 66.14 -30.58
C ILE A 39 17.94 66.92 -31.80
N THR A 40 16.83 66.51 -32.41
CA THR A 40 16.27 67.20 -33.57
C THR A 40 15.80 68.61 -33.21
N LEU A 41 15.14 68.79 -32.07
CA LEU A 41 14.72 70.10 -31.58
C LEU A 41 15.92 71.02 -31.29
N THR A 42 17.01 70.49 -30.73
CA THR A 42 18.22 71.28 -30.48
C THR A 42 18.86 71.74 -31.78
N LEU A 43 18.96 70.86 -32.78
CA LEU A 43 19.46 71.22 -34.11
C LEU A 43 18.59 72.29 -34.78
N ILE A 44 17.27 72.16 -34.69
CA ILE A 44 16.31 73.16 -35.22
C ILE A 44 16.48 74.50 -34.50
N GLN A 45 16.59 74.51 -33.16
CA GLN A 45 16.80 75.73 -32.37
C GLN A 45 18.13 76.41 -32.71
N LEU A 46 19.21 75.64 -32.87
CA LEU A 46 20.52 76.17 -33.28
C LEU A 46 20.47 76.83 -34.66
N ILE A 47 19.76 76.23 -35.63
CA ILE A 47 19.58 76.82 -36.97
C ILE A 47 18.74 78.11 -36.90
N ALA A 48 17.65 78.12 -36.12
CA ALA A 48 16.77 79.28 -35.98
C ALA A 48 17.43 80.45 -35.25
N LEU A 49 18.31 80.18 -34.28
CA LEU A 49 19.04 81.17 -33.49
C LEU A 49 20.42 81.52 -34.08
N ASN A 50 20.81 80.92 -35.21
CA ASN A 50 22.09 81.15 -35.89
C ASN A 50 22.33 82.62 -36.27
N GLN A 51 21.26 83.43 -36.36
CA GLN A 51 21.36 84.88 -36.60
C GLN A 51 21.62 85.72 -35.33
N LYS A 52 21.56 85.12 -34.13
CA LYS A 52 21.65 85.80 -32.83
C LYS A 52 22.81 85.34 -31.95
N ILE A 53 23.47 84.24 -32.30
CA ILE A 53 24.56 83.65 -31.51
C ILE A 53 25.84 83.73 -32.33
N SER A 54 26.87 84.42 -31.82
CA SER A 54 28.22 84.25 -32.34
C SER A 54 28.87 83.06 -31.62
N PHE A 55 29.61 82.20 -32.33
CA PHE A 55 30.30 81.06 -31.68
C PHE A 55 31.56 81.49 -30.91
N ASP A 56 31.68 82.78 -30.57
CA ASP A 56 32.76 83.31 -29.74
C ASP A 56 32.43 83.09 -28.26
N LEU A 57 33.09 82.11 -27.66
CA LEU A 57 32.88 81.68 -26.27
C LEU A 57 33.27 82.75 -25.24
N SER A 58 33.95 83.82 -25.65
CA SER A 58 34.40 84.92 -24.78
C SER A 58 33.33 85.99 -24.52
N LEU A 59 32.26 86.04 -25.33
CA LEU A 59 31.23 87.07 -25.24
C LEU A 59 30.11 86.66 -24.26
N TYR A 60 29.91 87.49 -23.22
CA TYR A 60 28.87 87.31 -22.20
C TYR A 60 27.45 87.17 -22.76
N HIS A 61 27.15 87.82 -23.89
CA HIS A 61 25.83 87.72 -24.54
C HIS A 61 25.48 86.28 -24.95
N ASN A 62 26.47 85.49 -25.41
CA ASN A 62 26.23 84.13 -25.87
C ASN A 62 25.81 83.19 -24.72
N TRP A 63 26.35 83.42 -23.52
CA TRP A 63 25.96 82.69 -22.30
C TRP A 63 24.54 83.01 -21.85
N LYS A 64 24.06 84.24 -22.08
CA LYS A 64 22.69 84.65 -21.78
C LYS A 64 21.66 83.96 -22.69
N SER A 65 22.03 83.59 -23.91
CA SER A 65 21.16 82.90 -24.88
C SER A 65 21.18 81.37 -24.80
N VAL A 66 22.10 80.75 -24.05
CA VAL A 66 22.16 79.27 -23.90
C VAL A 66 20.84 78.69 -23.36
N PRO A 67 20.20 79.25 -22.31
CA PRO A 67 18.91 78.74 -21.85
C PRO A 67 17.83 78.77 -22.95
N GLU A 68 17.81 79.80 -23.80
CA GLU A 68 16.82 79.93 -24.88
C GLU A 68 16.94 78.80 -25.92
N VAL A 69 18.16 78.32 -26.18
CA VAL A 69 18.43 77.19 -27.10
C VAL A 69 17.97 75.85 -26.52
N PHE A 70 18.18 75.63 -25.22
CA PHE A 70 18.01 74.30 -24.59
C PHE A 70 16.69 74.11 -23.82
N VAL A 71 15.96 75.17 -23.47
CA VAL A 71 14.70 75.06 -22.71
C VAL A 71 13.65 74.21 -23.43
N VAL A 72 13.48 74.39 -24.74
CA VAL A 72 12.48 73.63 -25.53
C VAL A 72 12.89 72.15 -25.66
N PRO A 73 14.13 71.81 -26.09
CA PRO A 73 14.60 70.42 -26.09
C PRO A 73 14.52 69.72 -24.73
N MET A 74 14.90 70.40 -23.64
CA MET A 74 14.84 69.84 -22.28
C MET A 74 13.41 69.58 -21.83
N THR A 75 12.49 70.49 -22.13
CA THR A 75 11.06 70.30 -21.82
C THR A 75 10.48 69.12 -22.61
N ALA A 76 10.82 69.00 -23.89
CA ALA A 76 10.42 67.86 -24.73
C ALA A 76 11.00 66.54 -24.21
N PHE A 77 12.26 66.55 -23.76
CA PHE A 77 12.89 65.39 -23.12
C PHE A 77 12.13 64.95 -21.86
N SER A 78 11.84 65.88 -20.94
CA SER A 78 11.07 65.59 -19.73
C SER A 78 9.68 65.02 -20.04
N PHE A 79 8.99 65.57 -21.04
CA PHE A 79 7.70 65.07 -21.50
C PHE A 79 7.78 63.64 -22.08
N CYS A 80 8.76 63.39 -22.95
CA CYS A 80 8.98 62.06 -23.51
C CYS A 80 9.34 61.02 -22.44
N ILE A 81 10.13 61.40 -21.43
CA ILE A 81 10.43 60.53 -20.29
C ILE A 81 9.16 60.20 -19.51
N ALA A 82 8.33 61.19 -19.19
CA ALA A 82 7.08 60.98 -18.46
C ALA A 82 6.15 60.01 -19.21
N ILE A 83 5.96 60.20 -20.51
CA ILE A 83 5.15 59.31 -21.35
C ILE A 83 5.75 57.90 -21.44
N THR A 84 7.07 57.80 -21.64
CA THR A 84 7.76 56.51 -21.72
C THR A 84 7.65 55.75 -20.40
N GLY A 85 7.76 56.45 -19.26
CA GLY A 85 7.58 55.90 -17.92
C GLY A 85 6.16 55.36 -17.73
N LEU A 86 5.13 56.12 -18.14
CA LEU A 86 3.74 55.68 -18.06
C LEU A 86 3.48 54.42 -18.89
N TYR A 87 3.94 54.41 -20.14
CA TYR A 87 3.83 53.22 -21.00
C TYR A 87 4.61 52.02 -20.47
N GLY A 88 5.79 52.26 -19.87
CA GLY A 88 6.61 51.21 -19.27
C GLY A 88 5.96 50.57 -18.05
N LEU A 89 5.40 51.39 -17.14
CA LEU A 89 4.66 50.91 -15.98
C LEU A 89 3.43 50.11 -16.39
N TYR A 90 2.66 50.60 -17.38
CA TYR A 90 1.49 49.90 -17.89
C TYR A 90 1.84 48.59 -18.61
N LEU A 91 2.93 48.57 -19.40
CA LEU A 91 3.40 47.33 -20.01
C LEU A 91 3.80 46.30 -18.95
N ARG A 92 4.49 46.74 -17.89
CA ARG A 92 4.89 45.89 -16.77
C ARG A 92 3.65 45.34 -16.04
N SER A 93 2.62 46.15 -15.81
CA SER A 93 1.40 45.66 -15.16
C SER A 93 0.71 44.57 -15.97
N LEU A 94 0.59 44.73 -17.30
CA LEU A 94 0.01 43.71 -18.17
C LEU A 94 0.85 42.42 -18.21
N GLN A 95 2.18 42.53 -18.20
CA GLN A 95 3.08 41.37 -18.13
C GLN A 95 2.92 40.62 -16.80
N THR A 96 2.82 41.34 -15.68
CA THR A 96 2.58 40.74 -14.37
C THR A 96 1.23 40.04 -14.32
N GLU A 97 0.18 40.61 -14.90
CA GLU A 97 -1.14 39.97 -15.00
C GLU A 97 -1.08 38.66 -15.80
N SER A 98 -0.39 38.66 -16.95
CA SER A 98 -0.17 37.45 -17.75
C SER A 98 0.60 36.38 -16.98
N GLN A 99 1.64 36.76 -16.23
CA GLN A 99 2.42 35.85 -15.40
C GLN A 99 1.58 35.26 -14.26
N LEU A 100 0.73 36.07 -13.63
CA LEU A 100 -0.18 35.61 -12.58
C LEU A 100 -1.18 34.57 -13.11
N ILE A 101 -1.77 34.80 -14.29
CA ILE A 101 -2.68 33.85 -14.93
C ILE A 101 -1.96 32.51 -15.22
N LYS A 102 -0.74 32.57 -15.76
CA LYS A 102 0.08 31.37 -16.03
C LYS A 102 0.43 30.62 -14.74
N ALA A 103 0.78 31.33 -13.67
CA ALA A 103 1.04 30.73 -12.37
C ALA A 103 -0.21 30.02 -11.82
N ASN A 104 -1.39 30.64 -11.91
CA ASN A 104 -2.65 30.03 -11.50
C ASN A 104 -2.98 28.76 -12.30
N GLN A 105 -2.72 28.76 -13.61
CA GLN A 105 -2.87 27.56 -14.44
C GLN A 105 -1.91 26.45 -13.99
N GLN A 106 -0.66 26.78 -13.67
CA GLN A 106 0.32 25.81 -13.19
C GLN A 106 -0.09 25.20 -11.84
N VAL A 107 -0.65 26.01 -10.93
CA VAL A 107 -1.20 25.52 -9.65
C VAL A 107 -2.35 24.54 -9.91
N SER A 108 -3.33 24.91 -10.73
CA SER A 108 -4.46 24.03 -11.08
C SER A 108 -4.00 22.70 -11.71
N ILE A 109 -3.00 22.74 -12.59
CA ILE A 109 -2.41 21.53 -13.19
C ILE A 109 -1.73 20.69 -12.10
N SER A 110 -0.96 21.32 -11.21
CA SER A 110 -0.28 20.63 -10.11
C SER A 110 -1.25 19.95 -9.16
N GLU A 111 -2.36 20.59 -8.80
CA GLU A 111 -3.41 20.00 -7.96
C GLU A 111 -4.02 18.75 -8.60
N LYS A 112 -4.30 18.80 -9.92
CA LYS A 112 -4.81 17.64 -10.66
C LYS A 112 -3.79 16.51 -10.74
N GLN A 113 -2.51 16.82 -10.96
CA GLN A 113 -1.44 15.82 -10.98
C GLN A 113 -1.26 15.17 -9.61
N PHE A 114 -1.36 15.95 -8.53
CA PHE A 114 -1.29 15.44 -7.17
C PHE A 114 -2.46 14.50 -6.86
N ALA A 115 -3.69 14.89 -7.21
CA ALA A 115 -4.87 14.04 -7.03
C ALA A 115 -4.77 12.74 -7.83
N LEU A 116 -4.29 12.79 -9.06
CA LEU A 116 -4.06 11.60 -9.89
C LEU A 116 -2.99 10.68 -9.28
N ALA A 117 -1.88 11.24 -8.83
CA ALA A 117 -0.81 10.48 -8.18
C ALA A 117 -1.33 9.80 -6.90
N GLN A 118 -2.10 10.51 -6.07
CA GLN A 118 -2.69 9.94 -4.86
C GLN A 118 -3.63 8.76 -5.17
N ALA A 119 -4.45 8.87 -6.21
CA ALA A 119 -5.30 7.77 -6.67
C ALA A 119 -4.46 6.57 -7.14
N GLN A 120 -3.42 6.80 -7.94
CA GLN A 120 -2.52 5.74 -8.41
C GLN A 120 -1.79 5.06 -7.25
N PHE A 121 -1.32 5.81 -6.25
CA PHE A 121 -0.68 5.23 -5.07
C PHE A 121 -1.63 4.33 -4.29
N ARG A 122 -2.89 4.75 -4.10
CA ARG A 122 -3.89 3.91 -3.45
C ARG A 122 -4.13 2.62 -4.23
N ASP A 123 -4.37 2.72 -5.53
CA ASP A 123 -4.67 1.55 -6.37
C ASP A 123 -3.49 0.56 -6.42
N ILE A 124 -2.25 1.07 -6.48
CA ILE A 124 -1.03 0.23 -6.41
C ILE A 124 -0.91 -0.42 -5.03
N SER A 125 -1.18 0.32 -3.95
CA SER A 125 -1.15 -0.23 -2.60
C SER A 125 -2.16 -1.37 -2.42
N GLU A 126 -3.39 -1.19 -2.91
CA GLU A 126 -4.44 -2.23 -2.87
C GLU A 126 -4.03 -3.46 -3.69
N LYS A 127 -3.49 -3.26 -4.90
CA LYS A 127 -2.99 -4.35 -5.74
C LYS A 127 -1.85 -5.12 -5.08
N ASN A 128 -0.88 -4.42 -4.48
CA ASN A 128 0.24 -5.05 -3.79
C ASN A 128 -0.23 -5.83 -2.57
N ASN A 129 -1.17 -5.28 -1.79
CA ASN A 129 -1.76 -5.97 -0.64
C ASN A 129 -2.44 -7.28 -1.05
N PHE A 130 -3.24 -7.25 -2.13
CA PHE A 130 -3.89 -8.44 -2.65
C PHE A 130 -2.87 -9.46 -3.19
N SER A 131 -1.84 -9.01 -3.93
CA SER A 131 -0.77 -9.88 -4.45
C SER A 131 -0.04 -10.59 -3.31
N ASN A 132 0.34 -9.84 -2.27
CA ASN A 132 0.99 -10.40 -1.08
C ASN A 132 0.12 -11.43 -0.37
N TYR A 133 -1.20 -11.19 -0.28
CA TYR A 133 -2.15 -12.15 0.28
C TYR A 133 -2.15 -13.46 -0.51
N ILE A 134 -2.22 -13.39 -1.84
CA ILE A 134 -2.23 -14.57 -2.70
C ILE A 134 -0.90 -15.33 -2.60
N GLU A 135 0.24 -14.64 -2.63
CA GLU A 135 1.56 -15.27 -2.49
C GLU A 135 1.70 -15.99 -1.14
N HIS A 136 1.32 -15.33 -0.05
CA HIS A 136 1.39 -15.92 1.28
C HIS A 136 0.46 -17.11 1.45
N TYR A 137 -0.77 -17.04 0.91
CA TYR A 137 -1.70 -18.17 0.89
C TYR A 137 -1.15 -19.35 0.10
N ASN A 138 -0.57 -19.11 -1.08
CA ASN A 138 0.02 -20.17 -1.91
C ASN A 138 1.23 -20.81 -1.22
N HIS A 139 2.10 -20.00 -0.60
CA HIS A 139 3.21 -20.50 0.19
C HIS A 139 2.69 -21.41 1.32
N PHE A 140 1.73 -20.93 2.12
CA PHE A 140 1.10 -21.71 3.18
C PHE A 140 0.53 -23.04 2.67
N LYS A 141 -0.25 -22.99 1.58
CA LYS A 141 -0.86 -24.18 0.96
C LYS A 141 0.21 -25.20 0.56
N ASN A 142 1.27 -24.75 -0.12
CA ASN A 142 2.36 -25.62 -0.55
C ASN A 142 3.10 -26.24 0.65
N THR A 143 3.31 -25.47 1.73
CA THR A 143 3.92 -26.00 2.96
C THR A 143 3.05 -27.11 3.57
N VAL A 144 1.74 -26.92 3.64
CA VAL A 144 0.80 -27.94 4.14
C VAL A 144 0.84 -29.21 3.27
N GLU A 145 0.86 -29.06 1.94
CA GLU A 145 0.97 -30.18 1.00
C GLU A 145 2.30 -30.94 1.17
N THR A 146 3.43 -30.24 1.28
CA THR A 146 4.75 -30.87 1.49
C THR A 146 4.78 -31.67 2.80
N ILE A 147 4.34 -31.08 3.91
CA ILE A 147 4.30 -31.78 5.21
C ILE A 147 3.38 -32.99 5.14
N SER A 148 2.24 -32.86 4.46
CA SER A 148 1.30 -33.96 4.25
C SER A 148 1.95 -35.13 3.49
N ASN A 149 2.70 -34.81 2.42
CA ASN A 149 3.42 -35.79 1.61
C ASN A 149 4.59 -36.46 2.37
N GLU A 150 5.32 -35.71 3.20
CA GLU A 150 6.39 -36.25 4.05
C GLU A 150 5.84 -37.19 5.13
N ALA A 151 4.74 -36.81 5.77
CA ALA A 151 4.06 -37.65 6.74
C ALA A 151 3.57 -38.95 6.10
N LEU A 152 2.99 -38.85 4.90
CA LEU A 152 2.60 -39.97 4.04
C LEU A 152 3.74 -40.96 3.80
N ALA A 153 4.86 -40.46 3.25
CA ALA A 153 6.01 -41.27 2.89
C ALA A 153 6.61 -42.03 4.07
N LYS A 154 6.50 -41.46 5.28
CA LYS A 154 7.15 -41.98 6.49
C LYS A 154 6.27 -42.90 7.33
N TYR A 155 4.93 -42.81 7.22
CA TYR A 155 4.04 -43.44 8.21
C TYR A 155 2.85 -44.25 7.68
N GLY A 156 2.50 -44.24 6.39
CA GLY A 156 1.32 -45.01 6.00
C GLY A 156 1.01 -45.19 4.52
N ASN A 157 0.26 -46.27 4.28
CA ASN A 157 -0.39 -46.65 3.03
C ASN A 157 -1.19 -45.47 2.46
N ALA A 158 -0.90 -45.06 1.22
CA ALA A 158 -1.46 -43.86 0.59
C ALA A 158 -3.01 -43.83 0.55
N SER A 159 -3.68 -44.99 0.59
CA SER A 159 -5.13 -45.09 0.56
C SER A 159 -5.82 -44.51 1.79
N LEU A 160 -5.24 -44.64 2.99
CA LEU A 160 -5.82 -44.12 4.23
C LEU A 160 -5.70 -42.59 4.32
N PHE A 161 -4.63 -42.02 3.75
CA PHE A 161 -4.37 -40.59 3.80
C PHE A 161 -5.13 -39.80 2.75
N ASN A 162 -5.37 -40.38 1.56
CA ASN A 162 -6.20 -39.77 0.53
C ASN A 162 -7.64 -39.51 1.00
N SER A 163 -8.04 -40.07 2.16
CA SER A 163 -9.32 -39.79 2.81
C SER A 163 -9.29 -38.61 3.80
N VAL A 164 -8.11 -38.07 4.15
CA VAL A 164 -7.96 -36.84 4.94
C VAL A 164 -7.96 -35.65 3.98
N ASN A 165 -9.12 -35.03 3.77
CA ASN A 165 -9.18 -33.78 3.02
C ASN A 165 -8.89 -32.59 3.96
N ILE A 166 -7.90 -31.76 3.62
CA ILE A 166 -7.55 -30.55 4.37
C ILE A 166 -8.15 -29.34 3.66
N GLU A 167 -9.11 -28.67 4.32
CA GLU A 167 -9.70 -27.43 3.84
C GLU A 167 -8.73 -26.25 4.08
N THR A 168 -7.74 -26.14 3.21
CA THR A 168 -6.63 -25.17 3.29
C THR A 168 -7.08 -23.72 3.44
N VAL A 169 -8.22 -23.33 2.84
CA VAL A 169 -8.81 -21.99 3.00
C VAL A 169 -9.25 -21.72 4.44
N LYS A 170 -9.95 -22.68 5.06
CA LYS A 170 -10.45 -22.57 6.43
C LYS A 170 -9.31 -22.64 7.43
N LEU A 171 -8.35 -23.52 7.19
CA LEU A 171 -7.13 -23.62 7.97
C LEU A 171 -6.33 -22.31 7.93
N TYR A 172 -6.13 -21.73 6.75
CA TYR A 172 -5.43 -20.45 6.60
C TYR A 172 -6.12 -19.31 7.37
N LYS A 173 -7.45 -19.18 7.26
CA LYS A 173 -8.23 -18.18 8.02
C LYS A 173 -8.16 -18.36 9.53
N THR A 174 -7.98 -19.59 9.99
CA THR A 174 -7.88 -19.90 11.43
C THR A 174 -6.49 -19.55 11.97
N VAL A 175 -5.44 -19.76 11.18
CA VAL A 175 -4.03 -19.52 11.56
C VAL A 175 -3.63 -18.04 11.35
N PHE A 176 -4.27 -17.36 10.40
CA PHE A 176 -4.02 -15.96 10.05
C PHE A 176 -5.33 -15.17 9.97
N PRO A 177 -6.05 -15.00 11.10
CA PRO A 177 -7.37 -14.34 11.11
C PRO A 177 -7.32 -12.87 10.66
N GLU A 178 -6.17 -12.23 10.83
CA GLU A 178 -5.91 -10.84 10.46
C GLU A 178 -5.57 -10.64 8.97
N ASN A 179 -5.22 -11.72 8.25
CA ASN A 179 -4.90 -11.66 6.83
C ASN A 179 -6.18 -11.80 6.02
N MET A 180 -6.51 -10.78 5.22
CA MET A 180 -7.71 -10.78 4.38
C MET A 180 -7.36 -10.31 2.96
N PRO A 181 -8.12 -10.71 1.93
CA PRO A 181 -7.91 -10.23 0.57
C PRO A 181 -7.91 -8.69 0.48
N ASP A 182 -8.77 -8.04 1.26
CA ASP A 182 -8.99 -6.59 1.20
C ASP A 182 -7.90 -5.79 1.96
N SER A 183 -7.34 -6.37 3.03
CA SER A 183 -6.33 -5.72 3.88
C SER A 183 -4.91 -6.24 3.67
N GLY A 184 -4.73 -7.27 2.83
CA GLY A 184 -3.45 -7.92 2.59
C GLY A 184 -2.94 -8.77 3.76
N VAL A 185 -1.62 -8.98 3.78
CA VAL A 185 -0.90 -9.70 4.84
C VAL A 185 -0.44 -8.71 5.91
N LYS A 186 -0.98 -8.84 7.13
CA LYS A 186 -0.54 -8.07 8.29
C LYS A 186 0.50 -8.84 9.12
N TYR A 187 0.31 -10.15 9.21
CA TYR A 187 1.20 -11.02 9.96
C TYR A 187 1.69 -12.16 9.06
N TYR A 188 3.01 -12.23 8.95
CA TYR A 188 3.71 -13.36 8.32
C TYR A 188 3.91 -14.52 9.30
N TYR A 189 3.91 -14.21 10.60
CA TYR A 189 4.02 -15.19 11.68
C TYR A 189 2.63 -15.62 12.13
N ARG A 190 2.52 -16.91 12.49
CA ARG A 190 1.24 -17.52 12.88
C ARG A 190 0.70 -16.84 14.15
N GLN A 191 -0.58 -16.47 14.12
CA GLN A 191 -1.27 -15.99 15.30
C GLN A 191 -2.29 -17.05 15.71
N LEU A 192 -1.95 -17.82 16.73
CA LEU A 192 -2.93 -18.73 17.32
C LEU A 192 -4.03 -17.88 17.98
N PRO A 193 -5.31 -18.21 17.79
CA PRO A 193 -6.35 -17.63 18.61
C PRO A 193 -6.08 -18.03 20.06
N GLU A 194 -5.87 -17.05 20.96
CA GLU A 194 -5.69 -17.29 22.40
C GLU A 194 -6.89 -18.04 23.04
N SER A 195 -8.03 -18.12 22.35
CA SER A 195 -9.32 -18.49 22.95
C SER A 195 -10.05 -19.68 22.31
N SER A 196 -9.57 -20.27 21.20
CA SER A 196 -10.34 -21.35 20.54
C SER A 196 -10.07 -22.74 21.10
N PHE A 197 -9.08 -22.88 21.98
CA PHE A 197 -8.60 -24.17 22.43
C PHE A 197 -8.43 -24.23 23.95
N ASP A 198 -9.36 -24.91 24.60
CA ASP A 198 -9.22 -25.25 26.02
C ASP A 198 -8.26 -26.43 26.16
N CYS A 199 -6.96 -26.12 26.09
CA CYS A 199 -5.89 -27.08 26.34
C CYS A 199 -6.08 -27.80 27.68
N SER A 200 -6.68 -27.16 28.68
CA SER A 200 -6.91 -27.76 29.99
C SER A 200 -7.91 -28.92 29.90
N LYS A 201 -8.98 -28.76 29.11
CA LYS A 201 -9.99 -29.80 28.90
C LYS A 201 -9.42 -30.99 28.12
N PHE A 202 -8.70 -30.72 27.02
CA PHE A 202 -8.04 -31.76 26.23
C PHE A 202 -7.03 -32.54 27.08
N ASN A 203 -6.14 -31.82 27.78
CA ASN A 203 -5.12 -32.44 28.63
C ASN A 203 -5.74 -33.28 29.76
N ARG A 204 -6.86 -32.84 30.32
CA ARG A 204 -7.61 -33.61 31.32
C ARG A 204 -8.15 -34.92 30.73
N HIS A 205 -8.79 -34.89 29.56
CA HIS A 205 -9.32 -36.11 28.94
C HIS A 205 -8.24 -37.10 28.50
N ILE A 206 -7.09 -36.62 28.01
CA ILE A 206 -5.93 -37.48 27.73
C ILE A 206 -5.40 -38.13 29.01
N LYS A 207 -5.26 -37.36 30.11
CA LYS A 207 -4.83 -37.91 31.40
C LYS A 207 -5.81 -38.93 31.96
N GLU A 208 -7.11 -38.64 31.93
CA GLU A 208 -8.18 -39.55 32.35
C GLU A 208 -8.14 -40.85 31.54
N SER A 209 -7.97 -40.75 30.22
CA SER A 209 -7.87 -41.91 29.32
C SER A 209 -6.61 -42.74 29.58
N SER A 210 -5.43 -42.11 29.76
CA SER A 210 -4.17 -42.79 30.11
C SER A 210 -4.25 -43.49 31.47
N ILE A 211 -4.93 -42.91 32.47
CA ILE A 211 -5.15 -43.55 33.77
C ILE A 211 -6.06 -44.77 33.62
N GLN A 212 -7.11 -44.67 32.81
CA GLN A 212 -7.99 -45.81 32.54
C GLN A 212 -7.25 -46.94 31.82
N LEU A 213 -6.43 -46.62 30.81
CA LEU A 213 -5.57 -47.57 30.10
C LEU A 213 -4.68 -48.40 31.04
N LYS A 214 -3.97 -47.73 31.95
CA LYS A 214 -3.11 -48.42 32.92
C LYS A 214 -3.87 -49.41 33.81
N LYS A 215 -5.17 -49.19 34.04
CA LYS A 215 -6.03 -50.13 34.78
C LYS A 215 -6.54 -51.27 33.90
N PHE A 216 -6.77 -51.04 32.61
CA PHE A 216 -7.38 -52.03 31.72
C PHE A 216 -6.37 -53.01 31.10
N TYR A 217 -5.11 -52.62 30.89
CA TYR A 217 -4.04 -53.54 30.47
C TYR A 217 -3.80 -54.73 31.42
N SER A 218 -4.42 -54.72 32.61
CA SER A 218 -4.31 -55.77 33.63
C SER A 218 -5.38 -56.87 33.53
N ASN A 219 -6.36 -56.76 32.64
CA ASN A 219 -7.50 -57.69 32.52
C ASN A 219 -7.60 -58.35 31.14
N GLU A 220 -8.21 -59.54 31.07
CA GLU A 220 -8.36 -60.38 29.84
C GLU A 220 -9.13 -59.71 28.67
N ASN A 221 -9.89 -58.63 28.92
CA ASN A 221 -10.56 -57.83 27.87
C ASN A 221 -9.97 -56.41 27.75
N GLY A 222 -8.71 -56.23 28.15
CA GLY A 222 -8.05 -54.92 28.24
C GLY A 222 -8.02 -54.13 26.92
N CYS A 223 -7.90 -54.83 25.79
CA CYS A 223 -7.84 -54.20 24.47
C CYS A 223 -9.18 -53.60 24.01
N GLU A 224 -10.33 -54.24 24.27
CA GLU A 224 -11.67 -53.69 23.95
C GLU A 224 -11.99 -52.44 24.78
N TYR A 225 -11.72 -52.49 26.09
CA TYR A 225 -11.97 -51.36 26.99
C TYR A 225 -11.03 -50.18 26.72
N ALA A 226 -9.77 -50.46 26.38
CA ALA A 226 -8.82 -49.45 25.92
C ALA A 226 -9.33 -48.75 24.65
N LEU A 227 -9.87 -49.52 23.69
CA LEU A 227 -10.46 -48.99 22.45
C LEU A 227 -11.65 -48.06 22.72
N PHE A 228 -12.53 -48.42 23.65
CA PHE A 228 -13.64 -47.57 24.07
C PHE A 228 -13.16 -46.28 24.75
N ALA A 229 -12.15 -46.34 25.63
CA ALA A 229 -11.58 -45.15 26.27
C ALA A 229 -10.92 -44.21 25.23
N TYR A 230 -10.25 -44.77 24.23
CA TYR A 230 -9.64 -44.01 23.14
C TYR A 230 -10.66 -43.38 22.20
N SER A 231 -11.80 -44.03 21.92
CA SER A 231 -12.81 -43.48 20.99
C SER A 231 -13.28 -42.09 21.41
N LYS A 232 -13.41 -41.85 22.73
CA LYS A 232 -13.77 -40.55 23.31
C LYS A 232 -12.67 -39.50 23.17
N ALA A 233 -11.42 -39.85 23.50
CA ALA A 233 -10.27 -38.97 23.32
C ALA A 233 -10.04 -38.61 21.84
N PHE A 234 -10.26 -39.58 20.95
CA PHE A 234 -10.21 -39.37 19.51
C PHE A 234 -11.32 -38.47 19.02
N LYS A 235 -12.57 -38.66 19.46
CA LYS A 235 -13.68 -37.79 19.08
C LYS A 235 -13.38 -36.32 19.41
N GLU A 236 -12.75 -36.04 20.56
CA GLU A 236 -12.32 -34.68 20.90
C GLU A 236 -11.15 -34.17 20.05
N ALA A 237 -10.15 -35.02 19.79
CA ALA A 237 -9.07 -34.68 18.85
C ALA A 237 -9.61 -34.41 17.44
N TYR A 238 -10.68 -35.09 17.03
CA TYR A 238 -11.36 -34.90 15.75
C TYR A 238 -12.21 -33.64 15.69
N ASP A 239 -13.02 -33.38 16.72
CA ASP A 239 -13.76 -32.12 16.82
C ASP A 239 -12.79 -30.93 16.80
N MET A 240 -11.61 -31.09 17.38
CA MET A 240 -10.51 -30.14 17.32
C MET A 240 -9.97 -29.99 15.89
N LEU A 241 -9.53 -31.08 15.25
CA LEU A 241 -9.06 -31.10 13.86
C LEU A 241 -10.09 -30.49 12.89
N SER A 242 -11.37 -30.79 13.09
CA SER A 242 -12.47 -30.27 12.28
C SER A 242 -12.67 -28.76 12.40
N ARG A 243 -12.52 -28.22 13.61
CA ARG A 243 -12.57 -26.76 13.83
C ARG A 243 -11.42 -26.04 13.13
N LEU A 244 -10.30 -26.71 12.94
CA LEU A 244 -9.11 -26.18 12.28
C LEU A 244 -9.15 -26.33 10.76
N GLY A 245 -10.14 -27.05 10.21
CA GLY A 245 -10.31 -27.21 8.77
C GLY A 245 -9.91 -28.57 8.22
N PHE A 246 -9.68 -29.59 9.05
CA PHE A 246 -9.68 -30.97 8.56
C PHE A 246 -11.12 -31.43 8.32
N ASP A 247 -11.37 -32.15 7.23
CA ASP A 247 -12.72 -32.63 6.89
C ASP A 247 -13.26 -33.61 7.97
N ARG A 248 -14.56 -33.48 8.28
CA ARG A 248 -15.29 -34.36 9.21
C ARG A 248 -15.55 -35.75 8.65
N SER A 249 -15.45 -35.94 7.33
CA SER A 249 -15.66 -37.24 6.65
C SER A 249 -14.77 -38.38 7.17
N PHE A 250 -13.78 -38.04 8.01
CA PHE A 250 -12.83 -38.94 8.61
C PHE A 250 -13.25 -39.52 9.99
N ALA A 251 -14.34 -39.02 10.59
CA ALA A 251 -14.87 -39.53 11.85
C ALA A 251 -16.34 -39.97 11.67
N PRO A 252 -16.70 -41.24 11.90
CA PRO A 252 -18.10 -41.64 11.93
C PRO A 252 -18.81 -41.05 13.16
N ASP A 253 -20.07 -40.65 12.98
CA ASP A 253 -20.91 -40.06 14.03
C ASP A 253 -21.36 -41.08 15.10
N TYR A 254 -21.01 -42.36 14.95
CA TYR A 254 -21.58 -43.50 15.69
C TYR A 254 -20.50 -44.40 16.30
N GLU A 255 -20.90 -45.22 17.29
CA GLU A 255 -20.07 -46.30 17.86
C GLU A 255 -19.65 -47.26 16.75
N VAL A 256 -18.36 -47.21 16.40
CA VAL A 256 -17.73 -48.04 15.38
C VAL A 256 -17.50 -49.43 15.95
N SER A 257 -17.67 -50.48 15.14
CA SER A 257 -17.32 -51.84 15.53
C SER A 257 -15.84 -51.97 15.92
N PHE A 258 -15.49 -52.95 16.75
CA PHE A 258 -14.11 -53.18 17.21
C PHE A 258 -13.13 -53.37 16.02
N GLU A 259 -13.55 -54.15 15.01
CA GLU A 259 -12.78 -54.38 13.77
C GLU A 259 -12.54 -53.10 12.95
N GLU A 260 -13.57 -52.29 12.70
CA GLU A 260 -13.46 -51.05 11.91
C GLU A 260 -12.62 -50.00 12.66
N SER A 261 -12.72 -49.95 13.99
CA SER A 261 -11.93 -49.05 14.81
C SER A 261 -10.43 -49.39 14.75
N ARG A 262 -10.09 -50.69 14.79
CA ARG A 262 -8.71 -51.21 14.73
C ARG A 262 -8.07 -50.98 13.35
N THR A 263 -8.81 -51.24 12.28
CA THR A 263 -8.23 -51.32 10.92
C THR A 263 -8.23 -50.00 10.16
N ASP A 264 -9.17 -49.09 10.45
CA ASP A 264 -9.33 -47.86 9.69
C ASP A 264 -9.13 -46.62 10.58
N TYR A 265 -9.87 -46.52 11.69
CA TYR A 265 -9.97 -45.29 12.48
C TYR A 265 -8.73 -44.92 13.30
N ILE A 266 -8.09 -45.88 13.99
CA ILE A 266 -6.90 -45.62 14.82
C ILE A 266 -5.68 -45.17 13.97
N PRO A 267 -5.34 -45.85 12.85
CA PRO A 267 -4.27 -45.39 11.96
C PRO A 267 -4.54 -43.97 11.42
N LYS A 268 -5.78 -43.74 11.01
CA LYS A 268 -6.30 -42.45 10.55
C LYS A 268 -6.09 -41.35 11.59
N ALA A 269 -6.54 -41.56 12.82
CA ALA A 269 -6.44 -40.59 13.90
C ALA A 269 -5.00 -40.27 14.26
N ARG A 270 -4.14 -41.29 14.35
CA ARG A 270 -2.70 -41.13 14.62
C ARG A 270 -2.01 -40.30 13.53
N MET A 271 -2.38 -40.53 12.28
CA MET A 271 -1.85 -39.79 11.13
C MET A 271 -2.30 -38.33 11.20
N ALA A 272 -3.59 -38.07 11.43
CA ALA A 272 -4.13 -36.72 11.57
C ALA A 272 -3.48 -35.98 12.74
N LEU A 273 -3.35 -36.61 13.91
CA LEU A 273 -2.61 -36.07 15.07
C LEU A 273 -1.16 -35.78 14.75
N LYS A 274 -0.54 -36.59 13.89
CA LYS A 274 0.85 -36.38 13.53
C LYS A 274 1.03 -35.22 12.57
N ILE A 275 0.21 -35.13 11.52
CA ILE A 275 0.16 -33.94 10.66
C ILE A 275 -0.08 -32.73 11.54
N LEU A 276 -1.00 -32.81 12.49
CA LEU A 276 -1.30 -31.73 13.42
C LEU A 276 -0.07 -31.33 14.26
N ILE A 277 0.62 -32.28 14.89
CA ILE A 277 1.84 -32.04 15.67
C ILE A 277 2.96 -31.47 14.78
N GLU A 278 3.24 -32.08 13.62
CA GLU A 278 4.36 -31.70 12.75
C GLU A 278 4.07 -30.40 11.98
N SER A 279 2.83 -30.17 11.54
CA SER A 279 2.40 -28.92 10.91
C SER A 279 2.33 -27.76 11.91
N TRP A 280 2.08 -28.02 13.20
CA TRP A 280 2.07 -26.97 14.23
C TRP A 280 3.39 -26.72 14.94
N CYS A 281 4.30 -27.70 15.02
CA CYS A 281 5.53 -27.56 15.84
C CYS A 281 6.77 -27.09 15.08
N LEU A 282 6.61 -26.59 13.85
CA LEU A 282 7.75 -26.20 13.03
C LEU A 282 8.20 -24.74 13.13
N ASP A 283 7.59 -23.88 13.96
CA ASP A 283 8.26 -22.60 14.28
C ASP A 283 7.86 -21.99 15.63
N ASP A 284 8.90 -21.59 16.36
CA ASP A 284 8.99 -20.65 17.48
C ASP A 284 8.25 -20.93 18.80
N ASN A 285 9.04 -21.42 19.78
CA ASN A 285 9.16 -21.02 21.19
C ASN A 285 7.92 -20.81 22.11
N VAL A 286 6.69 -20.92 21.63
CA VAL A 286 5.48 -20.56 22.41
C VAL A 286 4.37 -21.63 22.36
N GLY A 287 4.44 -22.59 21.44
CA GLY A 287 3.41 -23.64 21.27
C GLY A 287 3.50 -24.84 22.23
N TYR A 288 3.53 -24.63 23.55
CA TYR A 288 3.81 -25.72 24.51
C TYR A 288 2.62 -26.31 25.28
N GLN A 289 1.42 -25.72 25.26
CA GLN A 289 0.38 -26.16 26.21
C GLN A 289 -0.29 -27.50 25.88
N CYS A 290 -0.30 -27.91 24.60
CA CYS A 290 -0.92 -29.17 24.20
C CYS A 290 0.01 -30.14 23.47
N LEU A 291 1.23 -29.72 23.15
CA LEU A 291 2.23 -30.59 22.53
C LEU A 291 2.56 -31.79 23.43
N SER A 292 2.64 -31.60 24.74
CA SER A 292 2.90 -32.67 25.70
C SER A 292 1.78 -33.72 25.71
N SER A 293 0.52 -33.29 25.67
CA SER A 293 -0.64 -34.19 25.65
C SER A 293 -0.88 -34.83 24.28
N LEU A 294 -0.58 -34.14 23.19
CA LEU A 294 -0.61 -34.71 21.83
C LEU A 294 0.50 -35.76 21.65
N ASN A 295 1.72 -35.51 22.14
CA ASN A 295 2.80 -36.50 22.17
C ASN A 295 2.45 -37.68 23.08
N LEU A 296 1.86 -37.43 24.25
CA LEU A 296 1.40 -38.49 25.15
C LEU A 296 0.37 -39.38 24.46
N LEU A 297 -0.64 -38.81 23.81
CA LEU A 297 -1.63 -39.59 23.06
C LEU A 297 -0.97 -40.38 21.92
N ARG A 298 -0.04 -39.77 21.17
CA ARG A 298 0.71 -40.46 20.11
C ARG A 298 1.49 -41.66 20.63
N ASP A 299 2.18 -41.50 21.76
CA ASP A 299 3.03 -42.55 22.32
C ASP A 299 2.19 -43.68 22.93
N GLU A 300 1.08 -43.35 23.60
CA GLU A 300 0.09 -44.29 24.13
C GLU A 300 -0.59 -45.11 23.01
N LEU A 301 -0.86 -44.50 21.85
CA LEU A 301 -1.38 -45.21 20.67
C LEU A 301 -0.36 -46.14 20.02
N LYS A 302 0.92 -45.73 20.00
CA LYS A 302 2.00 -46.60 19.54
C LYS A 302 2.15 -47.82 20.44
N HIS A 303 1.98 -47.62 21.75
CA HIS A 303 1.97 -48.71 22.72
C HIS A 303 0.77 -49.64 22.50
N PHE A 304 -0.44 -49.09 22.37
CA PHE A 304 -1.66 -49.86 22.11
C PHE A 304 -1.54 -50.76 20.88
N GLN A 305 -1.05 -50.22 19.75
CA GLN A 305 -0.84 -50.99 18.54
C GLN A 305 0.11 -52.17 18.77
N ASN A 306 1.26 -51.93 19.42
CA ASN A 306 2.23 -52.97 19.68
C ASN A 306 1.72 -54.07 20.65
N SER A 307 0.80 -53.73 21.54
CA SER A 307 0.23 -54.64 22.53
C SER A 307 -0.96 -55.44 21.97
N CYS A 308 -1.88 -54.79 21.25
CA CYS A 308 -3.12 -55.40 20.78
C CYS A 308 -3.07 -55.88 19.31
N GLU A 309 -2.01 -55.59 18.53
CA GLU A 309 -1.80 -56.27 17.23
C GLU A 309 -1.18 -57.66 17.35
N LYS A 310 -0.65 -58.01 18.53
CA LYS A 310 -0.02 -59.31 18.79
C LYS A 310 -0.99 -60.36 19.35
N GLU A 311 -2.19 -59.94 19.73
CA GLU A 311 -3.36 -60.79 20.00
C GLU A 311 -4.23 -60.90 18.74
#